data_AF-A0A353BAW7-F1
#
_entry.id   AF-A0A353BAW7-F1
#
_cell.length_a   1.000
_cell.length_b   1.000
_cell.length_c   1.000
_cell.angle_alpha   90.00
_cell.angle_beta   90.00
_cell.angle_gamma   90.00
#
_symmetry.space_group_name_H-M   'P 1'
#
loop_
_entity.id
_entity.type
_entity.pdbx_description
1 polymer ?
#
loop_
_entity_poly.entity_id
_entity_poly.type
_entity_poly.pdbx_seq_one_letter_code
_entity_poly.pdbx_strand_id
1 'polypeptide(L)'
;MKWPTSGPAHQATVYIFEAETPLKINFFAPNRLVTHMQRYLLATTLFMVLANVVSGQHRILEIQTPGRTLTGLPIHWGDSEAVLLQSTGAMEFVPQSEIRTHRKTREVYRPQSLAESRAELANQLGTQYETLVSGPYVIAAPRGRAKQWKERFDRLVAGYFRYYQVRDWQLQKPDFPLQVIVFRSQAEFRAFSSTKGNPTSTSIAGSYFPKSNVCALFEMTDPRYPPDETEATVVHEAVHQLAFNTRIHERLFENPLWSVEGLATMFEVREVYDLQVASSTLESRIHSRQVEVLTKFARNGGDLTNLLGHLITDDRAFQRSPELAYAASWALTFYLAERMPRQYRELMQRMRDRRFGAYPAVARIRDFNSATSTDLAVLAREIARLLQLP
;
A
#
# COMPACT_ATOMS: atom_id res chain seq x y z
N MET A 1 42.19 -12.78 56.17
CA MET A 1 40.81 -12.80 56.74
C MET A 1 39.98 -13.79 55.93
N LYS A 2 39.18 -14.64 56.59
CA LYS A 2 38.52 -15.86 56.07
C LYS A 2 37.34 -15.58 55.10
N TRP A 3 37.10 -16.53 54.18
CA TRP A 3 35.95 -16.71 53.25
C TRP A 3 34.71 -17.34 53.94
N PRO A 4 33.47 -17.37 53.35
CA PRO A 4 33.04 -18.42 52.37
C PRO A 4 32.03 -17.95 51.26
N THR A 5 32.22 -18.32 49.98
CA THR A 5 31.53 -19.34 49.11
C THR A 5 30.07 -19.11 48.63
N SER A 6 29.92 -19.25 47.30
CA SER A 6 28.89 -19.96 46.49
C SER A 6 27.50 -19.36 46.13
N GLY A 7 27.33 -19.11 44.81
CA GLY A 7 26.20 -19.57 43.95
C GLY A 7 25.14 -18.53 43.50
N PRO A 8 24.45 -18.74 42.34
CA PRO A 8 24.95 -19.08 41.01
C PRO A 8 24.67 -17.97 39.97
N ALA A 9 25.36 -18.07 38.83
CA ALA A 9 25.14 -17.28 37.64
C ALA A 9 23.79 -17.63 36.97
N HIS A 10 22.91 -16.64 36.81
CA HIS A 10 21.86 -16.70 35.80
C HIS A 10 22.43 -16.21 34.47
N GLN A 11 22.85 -17.17 33.65
CA GLN A 11 22.94 -16.99 32.21
C GLN A 11 21.55 -16.56 31.71
N ALA A 12 21.44 -15.33 31.23
CA ALA A 12 20.37 -14.98 30.32
C ALA A 12 20.70 -15.67 29.00
N THR A 13 20.12 -16.85 28.80
CA THR A 13 20.11 -17.57 27.54
C THR A 13 19.56 -16.63 26.46
N VAL A 14 20.45 -16.17 25.59
CA VAL A 14 20.08 -15.54 24.32
C VAL A 14 19.49 -16.66 23.48
N TYR A 15 18.16 -16.70 23.40
CA TYR A 15 17.49 -17.48 22.36
C TYR A 15 17.65 -16.74 21.05
N ILE A 16 18.75 -17.03 20.35
CA ILE A 16 18.85 -16.83 18.92
C ILE A 16 17.91 -17.87 18.32
N PHE A 17 16.69 -17.45 17.97
CA PHE A 17 15.85 -18.29 17.13
C PHE A 17 16.38 -18.19 15.71
N GLU A 18 16.84 -19.34 15.23
CA GLU A 18 17.21 -19.60 13.85
C GLU A 18 16.11 -19.08 12.93
N ALA A 19 16.49 -18.16 12.04
CA ALA A 19 15.67 -17.80 10.92
C ALA A 19 15.51 -19.04 10.05
N GLU A 20 14.31 -19.62 10.05
CA GLU A 20 13.94 -20.62 9.06
C GLU A 20 14.22 -20.05 7.67
N THR A 21 14.98 -20.84 6.93
CA THR A 21 15.42 -20.63 5.56
C THR A 21 14.31 -20.06 4.67
N PRO A 22 14.60 -19.06 3.82
CA PRO A 22 13.67 -18.67 2.78
C PRO A 22 13.50 -19.84 1.80
N LEU A 23 12.24 -20.17 1.51
CA LEU A 23 11.84 -21.06 0.42
C LEU A 23 12.50 -20.57 -0.88
N LYS A 24 13.59 -21.25 -1.25
CA LYS A 24 14.22 -21.15 -2.56
C LYS A 24 13.27 -21.76 -3.58
N ILE A 25 12.60 -20.93 -4.37
CA ILE A 25 12.09 -21.38 -5.66
C ILE A 25 13.30 -21.40 -6.61
N ASN A 26 13.87 -22.59 -6.77
CA ASN A 26 14.91 -22.87 -7.75
C ASN A 26 14.34 -22.67 -9.16
N PHE A 27 14.81 -21.66 -9.90
CA PHE A 27 14.74 -21.68 -11.34
C PHE A 27 16.06 -22.25 -11.89
N PHE A 28 15.94 -23.38 -12.58
CA PHE A 28 17.03 -24.02 -13.32
C PHE A 28 17.67 -23.05 -14.32
N ALA A 29 19.01 -23.03 -14.35
CA ALA A 29 19.75 -22.58 -15.51
C ALA A 29 19.59 -23.59 -16.66
N PRO A 30 19.73 -23.15 -17.92
CA PRO A 30 20.86 -23.65 -18.67
C PRO A 30 21.61 -22.59 -19.49
N ASN A 31 22.84 -22.98 -19.81
CA ASN A 31 23.88 -22.23 -20.50
C ASN A 31 23.52 -21.73 -21.90
N ARG A 32 24.22 -20.65 -22.24
CA ARG A 32 24.58 -20.09 -23.56
C ARG A 32 24.35 -20.99 -24.78
N LEU A 33 23.74 -20.41 -25.81
CA LEU A 33 24.26 -20.43 -27.19
C LEU A 33 23.79 -19.17 -27.93
N VAL A 34 24.76 -18.56 -28.63
CA VAL A 34 24.62 -17.39 -29.51
C VAL A 34 23.93 -17.83 -30.81
N THR A 35 23.41 -16.82 -31.53
CA THR A 35 23.22 -16.70 -32.99
C THR A 35 21.83 -16.87 -33.63
N HIS A 36 21.52 -15.85 -34.45
CA HIS A 36 20.63 -15.77 -35.63
C HIS A 36 19.21 -15.19 -35.51
N MET A 37 19.14 -13.91 -35.91
CA MET A 37 18.25 -13.30 -36.90
C MET A 37 16.87 -13.91 -37.24
N GLN A 38 15.93 -12.97 -37.27
CA GLN A 38 14.83 -12.78 -38.22
C GLN A 38 13.51 -13.55 -38.07
N ARG A 39 12.47 -12.70 -37.91
CA ARG A 39 11.07 -12.82 -38.39
C ARG A 39 10.24 -13.93 -37.76
N TYR A 40 9.21 -13.54 -37.00
CA TYR A 40 7.82 -13.83 -37.37
C TYR A 40 6.88 -12.82 -36.70
N LEU A 41 6.12 -12.13 -37.55
CA LEU A 41 4.89 -11.40 -37.27
C LEU A 41 3.82 -12.45 -36.93
N LEU A 42 3.10 -12.35 -35.80
CA LEU A 42 1.64 -12.52 -35.73
C LEU A 42 1.11 -12.37 -34.29
N ALA A 43 0.17 -11.41 -34.15
CA ALA A 43 -0.94 -11.39 -33.19
C ALA A 43 -0.66 -11.27 -31.67
N THR A 44 0.00 -10.19 -31.25
CA THR A 44 -0.31 -9.59 -29.94
C THR A 44 -1.61 -8.80 -30.07
N THR A 45 -2.73 -9.42 -29.71
CA THR A 45 -4.00 -8.69 -29.56
C THR A 45 -3.89 -7.83 -28.30
N LEU A 46 -3.41 -6.61 -28.49
CA LEU A 46 -3.35 -5.54 -27.50
C LEU A 46 -4.78 -5.15 -27.11
N PHE A 47 -5.32 -5.73 -26.04
CA PHE A 47 -6.51 -5.16 -25.41
C PHE A 47 -6.11 -3.87 -24.70
N MET A 48 -6.16 -2.75 -25.42
CA MET A 48 -6.26 -1.43 -24.82
C MET A 48 -7.59 -1.37 -24.04
N VAL A 49 -7.55 -1.75 -22.76
CA VAL A 49 -8.57 -1.30 -21.82
C VAL A 49 -7.97 -0.10 -21.11
N LEU A 50 -8.29 1.11 -21.57
CA LEU A 50 -8.41 2.29 -20.71
C LEU A 50 -9.00 3.46 -21.51
N ALA A 51 -9.83 4.24 -20.80
CA ALA A 51 -10.49 5.49 -21.21
C ALA A 51 -11.77 5.37 -22.06
N ASN A 52 -12.82 4.76 -21.50
CA ASN A 52 -14.21 5.16 -21.75
C ASN A 52 -15.10 4.66 -20.59
N VAL A 53 -15.24 5.45 -19.53
CA VAL A 53 -16.30 5.25 -18.51
C VAL A 53 -17.64 5.84 -19.00
N VAL A 54 -17.81 5.96 -20.32
CA VAL A 54 -19.09 6.27 -20.95
C VAL A 54 -19.33 5.26 -22.07
N SER A 55 -20.29 4.37 -21.86
CA SER A 55 -20.96 3.53 -22.87
C SER A 55 -20.25 2.28 -23.43
N GLY A 56 -19.63 1.48 -22.55
CA GLY A 56 -19.42 0.05 -22.81
C GLY A 56 -19.86 -0.74 -21.59
N GLN A 57 -21.04 -1.38 -21.63
CA GLN A 57 -21.45 -2.29 -20.55
C GLN A 57 -20.49 -3.47 -20.50
N HIS A 58 -19.48 -3.40 -19.64
CA HIS A 58 -18.60 -4.53 -19.41
C HIS A 58 -19.42 -5.68 -18.82
N ARG A 59 -19.31 -6.86 -19.43
CA ARG A 59 -20.05 -8.05 -19.00
C ARG A 59 -19.23 -8.85 -18.01
N ILE A 60 -19.91 -9.49 -17.08
CA ILE A 60 -19.28 -10.42 -16.14
C ILE A 60 -18.68 -11.60 -16.92
N LEU A 61 -17.46 -11.99 -16.57
CA LEU A 61 -16.86 -13.24 -17.00
C LEU A 61 -17.07 -14.29 -15.90
N GLU A 62 -17.57 -15.45 -16.28
CA GLU A 62 -17.60 -16.64 -15.43
C GLU A 62 -16.43 -17.55 -15.81
N ILE A 63 -15.66 -17.99 -14.82
CA ILE A 63 -14.56 -18.95 -14.95
C ILE A 63 -14.90 -20.18 -14.10
N GLN A 64 -14.79 -21.37 -14.70
CA GLN A 64 -14.86 -22.64 -13.98
C GLN A 64 -13.46 -23.14 -13.64
N THR A 65 -13.20 -23.37 -12.35
CA THR A 65 -11.98 -24.03 -11.85
C THR A 65 -12.32 -25.40 -11.24
N PRO A 66 -11.33 -26.23 -10.84
CA PRO A 66 -11.60 -27.55 -10.28
C PRO A 66 -12.52 -27.59 -9.05
N GLY A 67 -12.57 -26.51 -8.27
CA GLY A 67 -13.30 -26.48 -6.99
C GLY A 67 -14.35 -25.37 -6.87
N ARG A 68 -14.40 -24.41 -7.79
CA ARG A 68 -15.34 -23.28 -7.71
C ARG A 68 -15.62 -22.65 -9.06
N THR A 69 -16.76 -21.95 -9.12
CA THR A 69 -17.07 -21.01 -10.19
C THR A 69 -16.76 -19.60 -9.70
N LEU A 70 -15.99 -18.85 -10.48
CA LEU A 70 -15.62 -17.48 -10.19
C LEU A 70 -16.30 -16.54 -11.17
N THR A 71 -16.76 -15.40 -10.68
CA THR A 71 -17.37 -14.35 -11.50
C THR A 71 -16.72 -13.00 -11.23
N GLY A 72 -16.56 -12.20 -12.27
CA GLY A 72 -16.03 -10.83 -12.14
C GLY A 72 -15.73 -10.18 -13.48
N LEU A 73 -15.21 -8.95 -13.42
CA LEU A 73 -14.68 -8.26 -14.58
C LEU A 73 -13.25 -8.77 -14.84
N PRO A 74 -12.91 -9.30 -16.03
CA PRO A 74 -11.54 -9.66 -16.35
C PRO A 74 -10.69 -8.40 -16.51
N ILE A 75 -9.83 -8.14 -15.53
CA ILE A 75 -8.92 -6.97 -15.52
C ILE A 75 -7.50 -7.32 -15.96
N HIS A 76 -7.16 -8.61 -15.98
CA HIS A 76 -5.93 -9.13 -16.57
C HIS A 76 -6.18 -10.53 -17.16
N TRP A 77 -5.54 -10.81 -18.28
CA TRP A 77 -5.54 -12.14 -18.91
C TRP A 77 -4.19 -12.37 -19.60
N GLY A 78 -3.28 -13.05 -18.91
CA GLY A 78 -1.95 -13.40 -19.40
C GLY A 78 -1.77 -14.91 -19.59
N ASP A 79 -0.57 -15.32 -20.00
CA ASP A 79 -0.26 -16.72 -20.33
C ASP A 79 -0.15 -17.61 -19.08
N SER A 80 0.19 -17.04 -17.92
CA SER A 80 0.34 -17.76 -16.65
C SER A 80 -0.87 -17.63 -15.73
N GLU A 81 -1.55 -16.47 -15.75
CA GLU A 81 -2.68 -16.19 -14.87
C GLU A 81 -3.72 -15.25 -15.50
N ALA A 82 -4.94 -15.30 -14.96
CA ALA A 82 -5.99 -14.33 -15.18
C ALA A 82 -6.37 -13.65 -13.86
N VAL A 83 -6.83 -12.41 -13.91
CA VAL A 83 -7.35 -11.71 -12.73
C VAL A 83 -8.77 -11.23 -12.98
N LEU A 84 -9.68 -11.66 -12.10
CA LEU A 84 -11.06 -11.20 -12.04
C LEU A 84 -11.23 -10.17 -10.92
N LEU A 85 -11.82 -9.02 -11.25
CA LEU A 85 -12.27 -8.03 -10.28
C LEU A 85 -13.72 -8.32 -9.90
N GLN A 86 -13.96 -8.67 -8.65
CA GLN A 86 -15.30 -8.91 -8.11
C GLN A 86 -16.05 -7.59 -7.92
N SER A 87 -17.38 -7.65 -7.79
CA SER A 87 -18.21 -6.46 -7.48
C SER A 87 -17.84 -5.82 -6.14
N THR A 88 -17.23 -6.57 -5.22
CA THR A 88 -16.70 -6.09 -3.94
C THR A 88 -15.44 -5.25 -4.07
N GLY A 89 -14.80 -5.25 -5.25
CA GLY A 89 -13.47 -4.71 -5.47
C GLY A 89 -12.36 -5.69 -5.09
N ALA A 90 -12.66 -6.90 -4.64
CA ALA A 90 -11.64 -7.93 -4.45
C ALA A 90 -11.10 -8.45 -5.80
N MET A 91 -9.83 -8.83 -5.84
CA MET A 91 -9.16 -9.43 -7.00
C MET A 91 -8.93 -10.92 -6.77
N GLU A 92 -9.45 -11.74 -7.67
CA GLU A 92 -9.22 -13.18 -7.73
C GLU A 92 -8.17 -13.46 -8.80
N PHE A 93 -7.00 -13.94 -8.36
CA PHE A 93 -5.92 -14.39 -9.24
C PHE A 93 -6.12 -15.88 -9.51
N VAL A 94 -6.19 -16.24 -10.78
CA VAL A 94 -6.50 -17.60 -11.24
C VAL A 94 -5.37 -18.08 -12.15
N PRO A 95 -4.59 -19.11 -11.75
CA PRO A 95 -3.61 -19.71 -12.65
C PRO A 95 -4.29 -20.21 -13.92
N GLN A 96 -3.69 -19.98 -15.09
CA GLN A 96 -4.25 -20.45 -16.37
C GLN A 96 -4.43 -21.96 -16.39
N SER A 97 -3.55 -22.71 -15.71
CA SER A 97 -3.65 -24.17 -15.54
C SER A 97 -4.90 -24.63 -14.79
N GLU A 98 -5.54 -23.75 -14.00
CA GLU A 98 -6.76 -24.05 -13.25
C GLU A 98 -8.04 -23.67 -14.03
N ILE A 99 -7.93 -22.95 -15.15
CA ILE A 99 -9.08 -22.52 -15.94
C ILE A 99 -9.56 -23.66 -16.83
N ARG A 100 -10.70 -24.27 -16.49
CA ARG A 100 -11.31 -25.35 -17.30
C ARG A 100 -12.13 -24.79 -18.45
N THR A 101 -13.01 -23.86 -18.14
CA THR A 101 -13.84 -23.14 -19.13
C THR A 101 -14.06 -21.72 -18.67
N HIS A 102 -14.37 -20.83 -19.61
CA HIS A 102 -14.79 -19.47 -19.30
C HIS A 102 -15.89 -19.03 -20.27
N ARG A 103 -16.83 -18.20 -19.80
CA ARG A 103 -17.86 -17.59 -20.67
C ARG A 103 -18.21 -16.19 -20.21
N LYS A 104 -18.45 -15.29 -21.18
CA LYS A 104 -19.05 -13.99 -20.90
C LYS A 104 -20.54 -14.19 -20.63
N THR A 105 -21.03 -13.69 -19.51
CA THR A 105 -22.46 -13.74 -19.18
C THR A 105 -23.22 -12.63 -19.90
N ARG A 106 -24.55 -12.62 -19.78
CA ARG A 106 -25.38 -11.49 -20.25
C ARG A 106 -25.47 -10.36 -19.22
N GLU A 107 -25.00 -10.60 -18.01
CA GLU A 107 -25.08 -9.65 -16.91
C GLU A 107 -24.03 -8.55 -17.05
N VAL A 108 -24.45 -7.33 -16.76
CA VAL A 108 -23.59 -6.16 -16.75
C VAL A 108 -22.86 -6.12 -15.42
N TYR A 109 -21.54 -6.00 -15.48
CA TYR A 109 -20.73 -5.79 -14.31
C TYR A 109 -21.05 -4.44 -13.68
N ARG A 110 -21.34 -4.44 -12.37
CA ARG A 110 -21.46 -3.24 -11.56
C ARG A 110 -20.71 -3.44 -10.25
N PRO A 111 -19.98 -2.43 -9.74
CA PRO A 111 -19.54 -2.41 -8.37
C PRO A 111 -20.73 -2.59 -7.42
N GLN A 112 -20.48 -3.21 -6.27
CA GLN A 112 -21.47 -3.28 -5.21
C GLN A 112 -21.78 -1.87 -4.68
N SER A 113 -23.04 -1.64 -4.33
CA SER A 113 -23.45 -0.41 -3.66
C SER A 113 -22.97 -0.37 -2.21
N LEU A 114 -22.93 0.83 -1.62
CA LEU A 114 -22.64 1.02 -0.19
C LEU A 114 -23.61 0.23 0.70
N ALA A 115 -24.88 0.12 0.29
CA ALA A 115 -25.89 -0.62 1.04
C ALA A 115 -25.66 -2.14 1.00
N GLU A 116 -25.33 -2.68 -0.18
CA GLU A 116 -24.97 -4.11 -0.36
C GLU A 116 -23.72 -4.44 0.47
N SER A 117 -22.66 -3.63 0.36
CA SER A 117 -21.43 -3.82 1.15
C SER A 117 -21.66 -3.71 2.66
N ARG A 118 -22.55 -2.82 3.12
CA ARG A 118 -22.89 -2.68 4.54
C ARG A 118 -23.62 -3.93 5.06
N ALA A 119 -24.56 -4.45 4.28
CA ALA A 119 -25.30 -5.66 4.63
C ALA A 119 -24.37 -6.88 4.67
N GLU A 120 -23.46 -7.00 3.70
CA GLU A 120 -22.44 -8.06 3.68
C GLU A 120 -21.58 -8.05 4.95
N LEU A 121 -20.99 -6.91 5.31
CA LEU A 121 -20.17 -6.78 6.52
C LEU A 121 -20.97 -7.05 7.81
N ALA A 122 -22.22 -6.59 7.88
CA ALA A 122 -23.08 -6.84 9.04
C ALA A 122 -23.37 -8.35 9.21
N ASN A 123 -23.63 -9.06 8.11
CA ASN A 123 -23.85 -10.50 8.13
C ASN A 123 -22.57 -11.26 8.48
N GLN A 124 -21.42 -10.81 7.99
CA GLN A 124 -20.13 -11.46 8.24
C GLN A 124 -19.67 -11.34 9.70
N LEU A 125 -19.85 -10.17 10.31
CA LEU A 125 -19.29 -9.86 11.64
C LEU A 125 -20.31 -10.11 12.77
N GLY A 126 -21.59 -10.23 12.45
CA GLY A 126 -22.65 -10.51 13.40
C GLY A 126 -22.98 -9.34 14.34
N THR A 127 -23.81 -9.63 15.35
CA THR A 127 -24.46 -8.61 16.20
C THR A 127 -23.52 -7.90 17.19
N GLN A 128 -22.29 -8.41 17.36
CA GLN A 128 -21.26 -7.76 18.20
C GLN A 128 -20.68 -6.51 17.53
N TYR A 129 -20.87 -6.39 16.22
CA TYR A 129 -20.44 -5.26 15.42
C TYR A 129 -21.64 -4.42 15.00
N GLU A 130 -21.40 -3.14 14.79
CA GLU A 130 -22.33 -2.25 14.10
C GLU A 130 -21.66 -1.72 12.83
N THR A 131 -22.46 -1.49 11.80
CA THR A 131 -21.98 -1.01 10.50
C THR A 131 -22.62 0.31 10.13
N LEU A 132 -21.84 1.22 9.54
CA LEU A 132 -22.33 2.49 9.00
C LEU A 132 -21.65 2.84 7.69
N VAL A 133 -22.25 3.79 6.97
CA VAL A 133 -21.71 4.34 5.73
C VAL A 133 -21.25 5.78 5.99
N SER A 134 -20.08 6.15 5.46
CA SER A 134 -19.58 7.53 5.50
C SER A 134 -18.77 7.87 4.26
N GLY A 135 -19.30 8.75 3.41
CA GLY A 135 -18.68 9.03 2.11
C GLY A 135 -18.49 7.74 1.31
N PRO A 136 -17.24 7.40 0.88
CA PRO A 136 -16.97 6.15 0.18
C PRO A 136 -16.82 4.94 1.13
N TYR A 137 -16.78 5.14 2.45
CA TYR A 137 -16.49 4.07 3.42
C TYR A 137 -17.74 3.31 3.87
N VAL A 138 -17.52 2.01 4.12
CA VAL A 138 -18.39 1.15 4.92
C VAL A 138 -17.59 0.68 6.12
N ILE A 139 -17.92 1.22 7.29
CA ILE A 139 -17.17 1.04 8.52
C ILE A 139 -17.91 0.03 9.39
N ALA A 140 -17.23 -1.04 9.78
CA ALA A 140 -17.66 -1.97 10.79
C ALA A 140 -16.77 -1.82 12.04
N ALA A 141 -17.39 -1.63 13.20
CA ALA A 141 -16.68 -1.48 14.47
C ALA A 141 -17.48 -2.15 15.59
N PRO A 142 -16.87 -2.38 16.78
CA PRO A 142 -17.60 -2.92 17.91
C PRO A 142 -18.79 -2.03 18.24
N ARG A 143 -19.91 -2.63 18.63
CA ARG A 143 -21.16 -1.91 18.87
C ARG A 143 -20.96 -0.71 19.83
N GLY A 144 -21.47 0.46 19.45
CA GLY A 144 -21.28 1.72 20.17
C GLY A 144 -20.00 2.49 19.82
N ARG A 145 -19.11 1.94 18.98
CA ARG A 145 -17.83 2.57 18.60
C ARG A 145 -17.82 3.09 17.17
N ALA A 146 -18.77 2.78 16.29
CA ALA A 146 -18.65 3.14 14.88
C ALA A 146 -18.66 4.66 14.64
N LYS A 147 -19.38 5.43 15.46
CA LYS A 147 -19.46 6.90 15.31
C LYS A 147 -18.09 7.59 15.46
N GLN A 148 -17.28 7.20 16.44
CA GLN A 148 -15.93 7.80 16.61
C GLN A 148 -15.03 7.52 15.40
N TRP A 149 -15.16 6.34 14.79
CA TRP A 149 -14.40 5.98 13.60
C TRP A 149 -14.88 6.76 12.38
N LYS A 150 -16.20 6.91 12.24
CA LYS A 150 -16.82 7.74 11.20
C LYS A 150 -16.18 9.14 11.14
N GLU A 151 -16.09 9.82 12.28
CA GLU A 151 -15.54 11.18 12.35
C GLU A 151 -14.07 11.25 11.93
N ARG A 152 -13.26 10.23 12.28
CA ARG A 152 -11.86 10.14 11.85
C ARG A 152 -11.73 9.97 10.33
N PHE A 153 -12.45 9.02 9.75
CA PHE A 153 -12.42 8.76 8.31
C PHE A 153 -12.98 9.91 7.48
N ASP A 154 -14.01 10.61 7.98
CA ASP A 154 -14.55 11.80 7.31
C ASP A 154 -13.53 12.93 7.23
N ARG A 155 -12.79 13.19 8.33
CA ARG A 155 -11.71 14.19 8.33
C ARG A 155 -10.62 13.79 7.34
N LEU A 156 -10.18 12.54 7.38
CA LEU A 156 -9.12 12.04 6.49
C LEU A 156 -9.50 12.16 5.02
N VAL A 157 -10.68 11.68 4.60
CA VAL A 157 -11.05 11.70 3.18
C VAL A 157 -11.23 13.11 2.64
N ALA A 158 -11.84 14.00 3.42
CA ALA A 158 -12.00 15.40 3.03
C ALA A 158 -10.63 16.08 2.85
N GLY A 159 -9.73 15.88 3.81
CA GLY A 159 -8.36 16.32 3.77
C GLY A 159 -7.56 15.81 2.59
N TYR A 160 -7.62 14.50 2.38
CA TYR A 160 -6.93 13.80 1.30
C TYR A 160 -7.30 14.38 -0.06
N PHE A 161 -8.59 14.48 -0.39
CA PHE A 161 -9.00 15.07 -1.67
C PHE A 161 -8.62 16.54 -1.77
N ARG A 162 -8.73 17.31 -0.67
CA ARG A 162 -8.32 18.73 -0.66
C ARG A 162 -6.82 18.89 -0.91
N TYR A 163 -5.98 18.05 -0.32
CA TYR A 163 -4.52 18.09 -0.46
C TYR A 163 -4.08 17.99 -1.93
N TYR A 164 -4.69 17.08 -2.69
CA TYR A 164 -4.41 16.90 -4.10
C TYR A 164 -5.06 17.98 -4.97
N GLN A 165 -6.28 18.39 -4.64
CA GLN A 165 -6.99 19.44 -5.39
C GLN A 165 -6.21 20.76 -5.41
N VAL A 166 -5.64 21.20 -4.28
CA VAL A 166 -4.85 22.45 -4.22
C VAL A 166 -3.50 22.35 -4.93
N ARG A 167 -3.07 21.13 -5.30
CA ARG A 167 -1.88 20.84 -6.10
C ARG A 167 -2.24 20.50 -7.54
N ASP A 168 -3.40 20.96 -8.01
CA ASP A 168 -3.98 20.77 -9.34
C ASP A 168 -4.18 19.30 -9.76
N TRP A 169 -4.17 18.35 -8.82
CA TRP A 169 -4.34 16.93 -9.11
C TRP A 169 -5.77 16.51 -8.76
N GLN A 170 -6.60 16.37 -9.79
CA GLN A 170 -7.96 15.84 -9.64
C GLN A 170 -7.91 14.30 -9.57
N LEU A 171 -8.13 13.77 -8.38
CA LEU A 171 -8.19 12.34 -8.15
C LEU A 171 -9.51 11.74 -8.61
N GLN A 172 -9.47 10.47 -9.02
CA GLN A 172 -10.70 9.72 -9.26
C GLN A 172 -11.35 9.32 -7.94
N LYS A 173 -12.67 9.24 -7.94
CA LYS A 173 -13.40 8.70 -6.80
C LYS A 173 -13.24 7.17 -6.78
N PRO A 174 -13.26 6.54 -5.59
CA PRO A 174 -13.31 5.09 -5.48
C PRO A 174 -14.44 4.49 -6.31
N ASP A 175 -14.10 3.51 -7.15
CA ASP A 175 -15.07 2.74 -7.95
C ASP A 175 -15.89 1.78 -7.06
N PHE A 176 -15.39 1.46 -5.86
CA PHE A 176 -15.96 0.50 -4.91
C PHE A 176 -16.13 1.10 -3.51
N PRO A 177 -17.10 0.61 -2.71
CA PRO A 177 -17.13 0.84 -1.27
C PRO A 177 -15.80 0.48 -0.60
N LEU A 178 -15.30 1.38 0.23
CA LEU A 178 -14.07 1.18 0.98
C LEU A 178 -14.42 0.53 2.32
N GLN A 179 -14.26 -0.78 2.41
CA GLN A 179 -14.54 -1.52 3.63
C GLN A 179 -13.44 -1.27 4.67
N VAL A 180 -13.85 -0.90 5.87
CA VAL A 180 -12.99 -0.75 7.05
C VAL A 180 -13.55 -1.63 8.18
N ILE A 181 -12.73 -2.51 8.74
CA ILE A 181 -13.10 -3.35 9.87
C ILE A 181 -12.20 -3.01 11.05
N VAL A 182 -12.80 -2.51 12.14
CA VAL A 182 -12.10 -2.24 13.39
C VAL A 182 -12.39 -3.36 14.37
N PHE A 183 -11.40 -4.20 14.64
CA PHE A 183 -11.50 -5.30 15.58
C PHE A 183 -11.37 -4.85 17.04
N ARG A 184 -11.97 -5.63 17.95
CA ARG A 184 -11.91 -5.39 19.40
C ARG A 184 -10.54 -5.63 20.01
N SER A 185 -9.73 -6.45 19.37
CA SER A 185 -8.45 -6.88 19.90
C SER A 185 -7.47 -7.21 18.79
N GLN A 186 -6.18 -7.17 19.13
CA GLN A 186 -5.12 -7.64 18.26
C GLN A 186 -5.30 -9.12 17.87
N ALA A 187 -5.88 -9.94 18.74
CA ALA A 187 -6.12 -11.36 18.46
C ALA A 187 -7.14 -11.56 17.33
N GLU A 188 -8.24 -10.81 17.35
CA GLU A 188 -9.25 -10.83 16.27
C GLU A 188 -8.66 -10.31 14.95
N PHE A 189 -7.91 -9.21 15.01
CA PHE A 189 -7.20 -8.68 13.85
C PHE A 189 -6.21 -9.69 13.25
N ARG A 190 -5.41 -10.37 14.08
CA ARG A 190 -4.47 -11.41 13.63
C ARG A 190 -5.21 -12.59 13.01
N ALA A 191 -6.30 -13.05 13.63
CA ALA A 191 -7.11 -14.15 13.10
C ALA A 191 -7.66 -13.80 11.71
N PHE A 192 -8.18 -12.58 11.53
CA PHE A 192 -8.62 -12.10 10.21
C PHE A 192 -7.47 -11.99 9.21
N SER A 193 -6.35 -11.39 9.60
CA SER A 193 -5.19 -11.15 8.73
C SER A 193 -4.59 -12.44 8.18
N SER A 194 -4.53 -13.49 9.01
CA SER A 194 -4.10 -14.83 8.59
C SER A 194 -4.94 -15.39 7.44
N THR A 195 -6.25 -15.10 7.39
CA THR A 195 -7.13 -15.55 6.29
C THR A 195 -6.88 -14.81 4.98
N LYS A 196 -6.20 -13.65 5.02
CA LYS A 196 -5.92 -12.80 3.86
C LYS A 196 -4.52 -13.01 3.28
N GLY A 197 -3.75 -13.96 3.81
CA GLY A 197 -2.44 -14.33 3.29
C GLY A 197 -1.33 -13.30 3.58
N ASN A 198 -1.53 -12.42 4.57
CA ASN A 198 -0.49 -11.54 5.08
C ASN A 198 -0.12 -11.99 6.51
N PRO A 199 1.00 -12.69 6.71
CA PRO A 199 1.54 -12.91 8.04
C PRO A 199 2.13 -11.57 8.51
N THR A 200 1.30 -10.68 9.07
CA THR A 200 1.76 -9.38 9.57
C THR A 200 2.93 -9.54 10.53
N SER A 201 3.95 -8.70 10.33
CA SER A 201 4.92 -8.36 11.37
C SER A 201 4.19 -7.96 12.65
N THR A 202 4.75 -8.34 13.79
CA THR A 202 4.10 -8.37 15.10
C THR A 202 3.69 -7.00 15.68
N SER A 203 3.92 -5.88 14.96
CA SER A 203 3.89 -4.52 15.50
C SER A 203 2.88 -3.54 14.89
N ILE A 204 2.02 -3.93 13.94
CA ILE A 204 1.15 -2.96 13.24
C ILE A 204 -0.27 -2.96 13.85
N ALA A 205 -0.80 -1.78 14.18
CA ALA A 205 -2.17 -1.59 14.68
C ALA A 205 -3.25 -1.73 13.58
N GLY A 206 -2.85 -2.08 12.36
CA GLY A 206 -3.71 -2.21 11.20
C GLY A 206 -3.02 -2.79 9.97
N SER A 207 -3.78 -3.02 8.91
CA SER A 207 -3.30 -3.41 7.58
C SER A 207 -4.36 -3.14 6.52
N TYR A 208 -3.98 -2.52 5.42
CA TYR A 208 -4.71 -2.56 4.16
C TYR A 208 -4.34 -3.83 3.37
N PHE A 209 -5.35 -4.50 2.81
CA PHE A 209 -5.19 -5.70 2.00
C PHE A 209 -5.50 -5.40 0.52
N PRO A 210 -4.49 -5.15 -0.33
CA PRO A 210 -4.69 -4.81 -1.73
C PRO A 210 -5.42 -5.90 -2.52
N LYS A 211 -5.41 -7.17 -2.12
CA LYS A 211 -6.18 -8.20 -2.84
C LYS A 211 -7.67 -8.13 -2.55
N SER A 212 -8.08 -7.98 -1.29
CA SER A 212 -9.51 -7.93 -0.92
C SER A 212 -10.10 -6.52 -0.89
N ASN A 213 -9.28 -5.48 -1.03
CA ASN A 213 -9.67 -4.07 -0.89
C ASN A 213 -10.23 -3.69 0.50
N VAL A 214 -9.80 -4.39 1.54
CA VAL A 214 -10.27 -4.17 2.92
C VAL A 214 -9.16 -3.52 3.73
N CYS A 215 -9.51 -2.51 4.51
CA CYS A 215 -8.67 -2.01 5.59
C CYS A 215 -9.11 -2.66 6.90
N ALA A 216 -8.21 -3.33 7.61
CA ALA A 216 -8.50 -3.90 8.91
C ALA A 216 -7.62 -3.23 9.96
N LEU A 217 -8.21 -2.90 11.10
CA LEU A 217 -7.58 -2.17 12.19
C LEU A 217 -7.95 -2.83 13.51
N PHE A 218 -7.24 -2.53 14.58
CA PHE A 218 -7.77 -2.71 15.93
C PHE A 218 -7.39 -1.50 16.76
N GLU A 219 -8.18 -1.22 17.80
CA GLU A 219 -7.83 -0.14 18.71
C GLU A 219 -6.72 -0.59 19.66
N MET A 220 -5.58 0.09 19.61
CA MET A 220 -4.47 -0.18 20.51
C MET A 220 -4.78 0.45 21.87
N THR A 221 -5.27 -0.37 22.81
CA THR A 221 -5.68 0.08 24.14
C THR A 221 -4.55 0.06 25.18
N ASP A 222 -3.33 -0.29 24.75
CA ASP A 222 -2.16 -0.36 25.61
C ASP A 222 -1.66 1.08 25.90
N PRO A 223 -1.66 1.53 27.17
CA PRO A 223 -1.29 2.89 27.55
C PRO A 223 0.15 3.29 27.17
N ARG A 224 0.99 2.32 26.83
CA ARG A 224 2.38 2.57 26.38
C ARG A 224 2.44 3.20 25.00
N TYR A 225 1.38 3.09 24.19
CA TYR A 225 1.31 3.73 22.88
C TYR A 225 0.45 4.99 22.99
N PRO A 226 1.02 6.19 22.75
CA PRO A 226 0.25 7.43 22.80
C PRO A 226 -0.89 7.40 21.77
N PRO A 227 -2.03 8.08 22.04
CA PRO A 227 -3.17 8.13 21.12
C PRO A 227 -2.80 8.58 19.69
N ASP A 228 -1.80 9.46 19.56
CA ASP A 228 -1.32 9.95 18.27
C ASP A 228 -0.66 8.85 17.43
N GLU A 229 -0.01 7.85 18.04
CA GLU A 229 0.55 6.70 17.31
C GLU A 229 -0.55 5.78 16.77
N THR A 230 -1.66 5.64 17.51
CA THR A 230 -2.83 4.91 17.03
C THR A 230 -3.49 5.65 15.87
N GLU A 231 -3.64 6.98 15.94
CA GLU A 231 -4.19 7.77 14.83
C GLU A 231 -3.28 7.73 13.60
N ALA A 232 -1.97 7.88 13.76
CA ALA A 232 -1.01 7.78 12.67
C ALA A 232 -1.13 6.43 11.94
N THR A 233 -1.22 5.32 12.68
CA THR A 233 -1.39 3.99 12.07
C THR A 233 -2.72 3.86 11.33
N VAL A 234 -3.81 4.35 11.90
CA VAL A 234 -5.13 4.33 11.25
C VAL A 234 -5.09 5.12 9.93
N VAL A 235 -4.48 6.30 9.95
CA VAL A 235 -4.33 7.15 8.77
C VAL A 235 -3.44 6.49 7.73
N HIS A 236 -2.33 5.90 8.14
CA HIS A 236 -1.40 5.19 7.27
C HIS A 236 -2.12 4.13 6.41
N GLU A 237 -2.85 3.22 7.05
CA GLU A 237 -3.56 2.14 6.36
C GLU A 237 -4.72 2.66 5.50
N ALA A 238 -5.43 3.67 5.99
CA ALA A 238 -6.51 4.30 5.24
C ALA A 238 -5.99 5.03 3.99
N VAL A 239 -4.79 5.61 4.05
CA VAL A 239 -4.14 6.28 2.91
C VAL A 239 -3.66 5.27 1.89
N HIS A 240 -3.17 4.09 2.29
CA HIS A 240 -2.96 3.00 1.34
C HIS A 240 -4.26 2.67 0.59
N GLN A 241 -5.36 2.46 1.32
CA GLN A 241 -6.65 2.15 0.70
C GLN A 241 -7.09 3.26 -0.27
N LEU A 242 -7.01 4.53 0.14
CA LEU A 242 -7.36 5.66 -0.72
C LEU A 242 -6.46 5.75 -1.96
N ALA A 243 -5.14 5.62 -1.81
CA ALA A 243 -4.19 5.75 -2.92
C ALA A 243 -4.43 4.70 -4.03
N PHE A 244 -4.73 3.46 -3.64
CA PHE A 244 -5.07 2.38 -4.58
C PHE A 244 -6.45 2.52 -5.22
N ASN A 245 -7.41 3.17 -4.53
CA ASN A 245 -8.78 3.34 -5.05
C ASN A 245 -9.02 4.69 -5.75
N THR A 246 -8.07 5.63 -5.67
CA THR A 246 -8.12 6.93 -6.35
C THR A 246 -7.14 7.03 -7.53
N ARG A 247 -6.49 5.90 -7.87
CA ARG A 247 -5.54 5.72 -8.98
C ARG A 247 -4.24 6.50 -8.87
N ILE A 248 -3.76 6.69 -7.64
CA ILE A 248 -2.37 7.09 -7.39
C ILE A 248 -1.45 5.88 -7.53
N HIS A 249 -1.83 4.76 -6.91
CA HIS A 249 -1.15 3.47 -7.04
C HIS A 249 -2.01 2.48 -7.83
N GLU A 250 -1.39 1.47 -8.44
CA GLU A 250 -2.06 0.42 -9.22
C GLU A 250 -2.02 -0.91 -8.48
N ARG A 251 -3.18 -1.52 -8.19
CA ARG A 251 -3.28 -2.76 -7.39
C ARG A 251 -2.73 -3.98 -8.13
N LEU A 252 -2.71 -3.96 -9.45
CA LEU A 252 -2.15 -5.02 -10.30
C LEU A 252 -0.64 -4.89 -10.55
N PHE A 253 -0.01 -3.84 -10.01
CA PHE A 253 1.38 -3.49 -10.28
C PHE A 253 2.24 -3.56 -9.03
N GLU A 254 3.51 -3.95 -9.19
CA GLU A 254 4.51 -3.88 -8.13
C GLU A 254 4.98 -2.43 -7.93
N ASN A 255 4.18 -1.66 -7.21
CA ASN A 255 4.53 -0.29 -6.83
C ASN A 255 5.80 -0.31 -5.95
N PRO A 256 6.80 0.56 -6.19
CA PRO A 256 7.97 0.66 -5.33
C PRO A 256 7.57 1.02 -3.90
N LEU A 257 8.13 0.34 -2.89
CA LEU A 257 7.72 0.53 -1.51
C LEU A 257 7.94 1.97 -1.04
N TRP A 258 8.97 2.66 -1.53
CA TRP A 258 9.20 4.05 -1.17
C TRP A 258 8.05 4.99 -1.52
N SER A 259 7.35 4.71 -2.62
CA SER A 259 6.20 5.49 -3.06
C SER A 259 4.97 5.16 -2.21
N VAL A 260 4.78 3.87 -1.91
CA VAL A 260 3.62 3.38 -1.16
C VAL A 260 3.69 3.80 0.31
N GLU A 261 4.79 3.46 0.97
CA GLU A 261 5.04 3.76 2.37
C GLU A 261 5.32 5.24 2.60
N GLY A 262 6.08 5.88 1.70
CA GLY A 262 6.37 7.31 1.80
C GLY A 262 5.13 8.19 1.73
N LEU A 263 4.16 7.83 0.89
CA LEU A 263 2.88 8.54 0.82
C LEU A 263 2.04 8.34 2.08
N ALA A 264 1.94 7.11 2.57
CA ALA A 264 1.18 6.82 3.78
C ALA A 264 1.79 7.53 5.01
N THR A 265 3.12 7.45 5.17
CA THR A 265 3.85 8.17 6.23
C THR A 265 3.76 9.68 6.12
N MET A 266 3.66 10.24 4.91
CA MET A 266 3.41 11.68 4.76
C MET A 266 2.08 12.10 5.39
N PHE A 267 1.03 11.30 5.23
CA PHE A 267 -0.29 11.61 5.75
C PHE A 267 -0.46 11.34 7.26
N GLU A 268 0.49 10.68 7.92
CA GLU A 268 0.48 10.50 9.39
C GLU A 268 0.50 11.84 10.14
N VAL A 269 1.00 12.91 9.50
CA VAL A 269 1.01 14.26 10.06
C VAL A 269 -0.37 14.92 9.87
N ARG A 270 -1.04 15.24 10.98
CA ARG A 270 -2.41 15.79 10.98
C ARG A 270 -2.56 17.04 10.13
N GLU A 271 -1.56 17.92 10.13
CA GLU A 271 -1.51 19.16 9.37
C GLU A 271 -1.56 18.96 7.84
N VAL A 272 -1.35 17.73 7.36
CA VAL A 272 -1.44 17.38 5.93
C VAL A 272 -2.90 17.21 5.48
N TYR A 273 -3.78 16.71 6.35
CA TYR A 273 -5.16 16.34 5.97
C TYR A 273 -6.25 16.97 6.84
N ASP A 274 -6.00 17.28 8.10
CA ASP A 274 -7.04 17.78 9.01
C ASP A 274 -7.38 19.24 8.68
N LEU A 275 -8.50 19.45 8.00
CA LEU A 275 -8.99 20.77 7.58
C LEU A 275 -9.37 21.68 8.75
N GLN A 276 -9.41 21.15 9.98
CA GLN A 276 -9.72 21.92 11.18
C GLN A 276 -8.47 22.59 11.79
N VAL A 277 -7.27 22.25 11.32
CA VAL A 277 -6.03 22.90 11.75
C VAL A 277 -6.02 24.37 11.30
N ALA A 278 -5.77 25.28 12.25
CA ALA A 278 -5.86 26.72 12.03
C ALA A 278 -4.90 27.27 10.96
N SER A 279 -3.71 26.66 10.81
CA SER A 279 -2.74 26.99 9.76
C SER A 279 -1.94 25.75 9.37
N SER A 280 -1.97 25.40 8.08
CA SER A 280 -1.12 24.35 7.50
C SER A 280 -0.04 25.00 6.66
N THR A 281 1.15 25.16 7.23
CA THR A 281 2.34 25.64 6.51
C THR A 281 3.17 24.46 6.05
N LEU A 282 4.20 24.72 5.24
CA LEU A 282 5.11 23.65 4.84
C LEU A 282 5.83 23.05 6.05
N GLU A 283 6.25 23.91 6.98
CA GLU A 283 6.97 23.54 8.20
C GLU A 283 6.10 22.71 9.14
N SER A 284 4.81 23.06 9.27
CA SER A 284 3.88 22.32 10.14
C SER A 284 3.55 20.92 9.59
N ARG A 285 3.78 20.67 8.30
CA ARG A 285 3.58 19.35 7.67
C ARG A 285 4.82 18.44 7.75
N ILE A 286 5.94 18.93 8.32
CA ILE A 286 7.17 18.13 8.46
C ILE A 286 7.00 17.09 9.56
N HIS A 287 7.30 15.83 9.24
CA HIS A 287 7.25 14.73 10.18
C HIS A 287 8.51 14.68 11.06
N SER A 288 8.42 15.24 12.27
CA SER A 288 9.54 15.40 13.21
C SER A 288 10.32 14.11 13.51
N ARG A 289 9.63 13.01 13.78
CA ARG A 289 10.26 11.68 14.01
C ARG A 289 11.10 11.22 12.82
N GLN A 290 10.61 11.37 11.60
CA GLN A 290 11.36 10.96 10.40
C GLN A 290 12.57 11.86 10.16
N VAL A 291 12.47 13.16 10.47
CA VAL A 291 13.62 14.08 10.48
C VAL A 291 14.66 13.64 11.51
N GLU A 292 14.26 13.20 12.70
CA GLU A 292 15.20 12.70 13.72
C GLU A 292 15.98 11.48 13.23
N VAL A 293 15.30 10.51 12.59
CA VAL A 293 15.93 9.32 12.01
C VAL A 293 16.96 9.71 10.95
N LEU A 294 16.60 10.61 10.03
CA LEU A 294 17.50 11.07 8.98
C LEU A 294 18.66 11.92 9.52
N THR A 295 18.43 12.70 10.58
CA THR A 295 19.47 13.48 11.27
C THR A 295 20.50 12.54 11.92
N LYS A 296 20.04 11.47 12.59
CA LYS A 296 20.93 10.44 13.16
C LYS A 296 21.73 9.74 12.06
N PHE A 297 21.08 9.38 10.95
CA PHE A 297 21.75 8.80 9.79
C PHE A 297 22.84 9.71 9.23
N ALA A 298 22.54 10.99 8.99
CA ALA A 298 23.51 11.96 8.47
C ALA A 298 24.69 12.18 9.42
N ARG A 299 24.44 12.35 10.73
CA ARG A 299 25.50 12.49 11.75
C ARG A 299 26.44 11.29 11.86
N ASN A 300 25.93 10.11 11.53
CA ASN A 300 26.72 8.87 11.51
C ASN A 300 27.46 8.65 10.17
N GLY A 301 27.58 9.69 9.33
CA GLY A 301 28.28 9.62 8.04
C GLY A 301 27.45 9.02 6.91
N GLY A 302 26.13 8.95 7.08
CA GLY A 302 25.21 8.44 6.06
C GLY A 302 25.13 9.34 4.83
N ASP A 303 25.22 8.74 3.64
CA ASP A 303 25.04 9.44 2.37
C ASP A 303 23.59 9.32 1.87
N LEU A 304 22.86 10.44 1.94
CA LEU A 304 21.47 10.51 1.51
C LEU A 304 21.30 10.24 0.00
N THR A 305 22.27 10.61 -0.84
CA THR A 305 22.19 10.36 -2.29
C THR A 305 22.19 8.86 -2.57
N ASN A 306 23.14 8.14 -1.95
CA ASN A 306 23.23 6.69 -2.07
C ASN A 306 22.02 5.98 -1.46
N LEU A 307 21.49 6.47 -0.33
CA LEU A 307 20.28 5.93 0.28
C LEU A 307 19.07 6.05 -0.66
N LEU A 308 18.82 7.24 -1.22
CA LEU A 308 17.73 7.46 -2.17
C LEU A 308 17.90 6.64 -3.45
N GLY A 309 19.12 6.48 -3.94
CA GLY A 309 19.41 5.68 -5.13
C GLY A 309 19.03 4.21 -4.97
N HIS A 310 19.42 3.60 -3.84
CA HIS A 310 19.00 2.24 -3.51
C HIS A 310 17.48 2.15 -3.32
N LEU A 311 16.90 3.11 -2.60
CA LEU A 311 15.47 3.15 -2.31
C LEU A 311 14.61 3.23 -3.58
N ILE A 312 15.05 3.97 -4.60
CA ILE A 312 14.36 4.08 -5.89
C ILE A 312 14.49 2.77 -6.69
N THR A 313 15.62 2.08 -6.60
CA THR A 313 15.96 0.96 -7.48
C THR A 313 15.58 -0.41 -6.94
N ASP A 314 15.50 -0.59 -5.63
CA ASP A 314 15.06 -1.83 -4.98
C ASP A 314 14.38 -1.59 -3.62
N ASP A 315 13.70 -2.63 -3.12
CA ASP A 315 12.94 -2.57 -1.87
C ASP A 315 13.70 -3.18 -0.66
N ARG A 316 14.99 -3.52 -0.81
CA ARG A 316 15.78 -4.22 0.24
C ARG A 316 16.05 -3.35 1.47
N ALA A 317 15.99 -2.03 1.32
CA ALA A 317 16.12 -1.10 2.44
C ALA A 317 15.08 -1.38 3.54
N PHE A 318 13.85 -1.73 3.15
CA PHE A 318 12.76 -2.05 4.08
C PHE A 318 12.98 -3.34 4.88
N GLN A 319 13.86 -4.23 4.41
CA GLN A 319 14.23 -5.45 5.15
C GLN A 319 15.44 -5.20 6.05
N ARG A 320 16.39 -4.38 5.62
CA ARG A 320 17.66 -4.15 6.31
C ARG A 320 17.56 -3.12 7.43
N SER A 321 16.86 -2.03 7.18
CA SER A 321 16.65 -0.94 8.14
C SER A 321 15.29 -0.30 7.90
N PRO A 322 14.20 -0.95 8.37
CA PRO A 322 12.84 -0.47 8.13
C PRO A 322 12.67 1.00 8.52
N GLU A 323 13.06 1.39 9.74
CA GLU A 323 12.92 2.76 10.24
C GLU A 323 13.57 3.81 9.31
N LEU A 324 14.80 3.55 8.84
CA LEU A 324 15.48 4.43 7.90
C LEU A 324 14.81 4.43 6.52
N ALA A 325 14.33 3.28 6.05
CA ALA A 325 13.62 3.18 4.77
C ALA A 325 12.32 3.99 4.79
N TYR A 326 11.52 3.90 5.86
CA TYR A 326 10.33 4.74 6.04
C TYR A 326 10.69 6.22 6.07
N ALA A 327 11.69 6.62 6.85
CA ALA A 327 12.11 8.02 6.94
C ALA A 327 12.57 8.59 5.60
N ALA A 328 13.39 7.85 4.84
CA ALA A 328 13.86 8.28 3.52
C ALA A 328 12.73 8.31 2.48
N SER A 329 11.80 7.35 2.55
CA SER A 329 10.62 7.27 1.67
C SER A 329 9.69 8.45 1.88
N TRP A 330 9.43 8.79 3.15
CA TRP A 330 8.70 9.98 3.54
C TRP A 330 9.39 11.24 3.02
N ALA A 331 10.70 11.41 3.27
CA ALA A 331 11.41 12.61 2.86
C ALA A 331 11.40 12.82 1.34
N LEU A 332 11.61 11.75 0.56
CA LEU A 332 11.52 11.78 -0.90
C LEU A 332 10.11 12.13 -1.36
N THR A 333 9.10 11.44 -0.84
CA THR A 333 7.69 11.65 -1.23
C THR A 333 7.21 13.04 -0.86
N PHE A 334 7.49 13.49 0.37
CA PHE A 334 7.13 14.81 0.87
C PHE A 334 7.76 15.92 0.02
N TYR A 335 9.06 15.83 -0.27
CA TYR A 335 9.72 16.82 -1.12
C TYR A 335 9.10 16.86 -2.53
N LEU A 336 8.89 15.71 -3.16
CA LEU A 336 8.27 15.64 -4.48
C LEU A 336 6.84 16.21 -4.47
N ALA A 337 6.03 15.87 -3.47
CA ALA A 337 4.64 16.33 -3.36
C ALA A 337 4.52 17.82 -3.03
N GLU A 338 5.42 18.38 -2.22
CA GLU A 338 5.38 19.78 -1.78
C GLU A 338 6.12 20.75 -2.71
N ARG A 339 7.24 20.31 -3.32
CA ARG A 339 8.11 21.19 -4.14
C ARG A 339 8.05 20.87 -5.63
N MET A 340 7.68 19.65 -6.01
CA MET A 340 7.64 19.20 -7.41
C MET A 340 6.30 18.52 -7.77
N PRO A 341 5.12 19.11 -7.43
CA PRO A 341 3.83 18.41 -7.52
C PRO A 341 3.46 17.96 -8.93
N ARG A 342 3.92 18.66 -9.97
CA ARG A 342 3.72 18.26 -11.37
C ARG A 342 4.54 17.02 -11.72
N GLN A 343 5.82 17.00 -11.35
CA GLN A 343 6.71 15.87 -11.56
C GLN A 343 6.31 14.65 -10.72
N TYR A 344 5.86 14.87 -9.48
CA TYR A 344 5.33 13.81 -8.64
C TYR A 344 4.13 13.13 -9.30
N ARG A 345 3.18 13.93 -9.80
CA ARG A 345 2.03 13.40 -10.54
C ARG A 345 2.45 12.63 -11.79
N GLU A 346 3.36 13.18 -12.58
CA GLU A 346 3.86 12.52 -13.78
C GLU A 346 4.51 11.18 -13.44
N LEU A 347 5.31 11.12 -12.38
CA LEU A 347 5.96 9.91 -11.91
C LEU A 347 4.92 8.84 -11.51
N MET A 348 3.92 9.21 -10.71
CA MET A 348 2.85 8.29 -10.30
C MET A 348 2.04 7.79 -11.50
N GLN A 349 1.75 8.66 -12.47
CA GLN A 349 1.08 8.27 -13.72
C GLN A 349 1.91 7.28 -14.53
N ARG A 350 3.22 7.52 -14.70
CA ARG A 350 4.12 6.60 -15.41
C ARG A 350 4.20 5.23 -14.73
N MET A 351 4.27 5.19 -13.40
CA MET A 351 4.26 3.94 -12.63
C MET A 351 2.95 3.18 -12.83
N ARG A 352 1.80 3.85 -12.66
CA ARG A 352 0.47 3.26 -12.85
C ARG A 352 0.27 2.73 -14.28
N ASP A 353 0.73 3.46 -15.29
CA ASP A 353 0.53 3.11 -16.70
C ASP A 353 1.29 1.85 -17.13
N ARG A 354 2.16 1.30 -16.27
CA ARG A 354 2.76 -0.04 -16.45
C ARG A 354 1.76 -1.18 -16.25
N ARG A 355 0.69 -0.95 -15.50
CA ARG A 355 -0.47 -1.84 -15.25
C ARG A 355 -0.17 -3.17 -14.56
N PHE A 356 0.76 -3.98 -15.08
CA PHE A 356 0.98 -5.35 -14.64
C PHE A 356 2.45 -5.78 -14.75
N GLY A 357 2.88 -6.62 -13.81
CA GLY A 357 4.17 -7.31 -13.85
C GLY A 357 5.29 -6.60 -13.07
N ALA A 358 6.47 -7.22 -13.14
CA ALA A 358 7.65 -6.81 -12.38
C ALA A 358 8.12 -5.40 -12.74
N TYR A 359 8.61 -4.67 -11.73
CA TYR A 359 9.19 -3.33 -11.92
C TYR A 359 10.69 -3.33 -11.65
N PRO A 360 11.54 -3.72 -12.64
CA PRO A 360 12.97 -3.88 -12.40
C PRO A 360 13.70 -2.54 -12.17
N ALA A 361 14.83 -2.59 -11.47
CA ALA A 361 15.64 -1.41 -11.11
C ALA A 361 15.88 -0.42 -12.26
N VAL A 362 16.26 -0.93 -13.45
CA VAL A 362 16.52 -0.12 -14.65
C VAL A 362 15.28 0.66 -15.10
N ALA A 363 14.10 0.03 -14.99
CA ALA A 363 12.84 0.67 -15.31
C ALA A 363 12.46 1.72 -14.25
N ARG A 364 12.66 1.41 -12.96
CA ARG A 364 12.36 2.33 -11.84
C ARG A 364 13.15 3.64 -11.96
N ILE A 365 14.47 3.54 -12.13
CA ILE A 365 15.33 4.72 -12.21
C ILE A 365 15.09 5.52 -13.49
N ARG A 366 14.82 4.86 -14.62
CA ARG A 366 14.50 5.54 -15.88
C ARG A 366 13.23 6.37 -15.75
N ASP A 367 12.16 5.79 -15.21
CA ASP A 367 10.88 6.48 -15.07
C ASP A 367 10.98 7.61 -14.04
N PHE A 368 11.73 7.40 -12.94
CA PHE A 368 12.06 8.44 -11.96
C PHE A 368 12.76 9.63 -12.63
N ASN A 369 13.88 9.37 -13.32
CA ASN A 369 14.66 10.42 -13.98
C ASN A 369 13.86 11.13 -15.07
N SER A 370 13.02 10.41 -15.80
CA SER A 370 12.17 10.98 -16.86
C SER A 370 11.15 11.96 -16.30
N ALA A 371 10.55 11.66 -15.14
CA ALA A 371 9.54 12.51 -14.54
C ALA A 371 10.13 13.68 -13.75
N THR A 372 11.23 13.46 -13.01
CA THR A 372 11.81 14.51 -12.15
C THR A 372 12.69 15.48 -12.92
N SER A 373 13.39 15.01 -13.96
CA SER A 373 14.40 15.78 -14.70
C SER A 373 15.48 16.43 -13.81
N THR A 374 15.74 15.84 -12.64
CA THR A 374 16.67 16.36 -11.63
C THR A 374 17.71 15.31 -11.28
N ASP A 375 18.97 15.74 -11.20
CA ASP A 375 20.06 14.91 -10.71
C ASP A 375 19.81 14.46 -9.26
N LEU A 376 20.05 13.19 -8.95
CA LEU A 376 19.72 12.63 -7.64
C LEU A 376 20.52 13.29 -6.50
N ALA A 377 21.78 13.70 -6.73
CA ALA A 377 22.58 14.38 -5.73
C ALA A 377 22.07 15.81 -5.50
N VAL A 378 21.59 16.50 -6.54
CA VAL A 378 20.87 17.78 -6.39
C VAL A 378 19.62 17.58 -5.54
N LEU A 379 18.80 16.58 -5.86
CA LEU A 379 17.57 16.29 -5.12
C LEU A 379 17.86 15.98 -3.65
N ALA A 380 18.86 15.15 -3.35
CA ALA A 380 19.26 14.82 -1.99
C ALA A 380 19.69 16.07 -1.19
N ARG A 381 20.46 16.98 -1.80
CA ARG A 381 20.85 18.25 -1.16
C ARG A 381 19.66 19.15 -0.88
N GLU A 382 18.70 19.25 -1.81
CA GLU A 382 17.51 20.08 -1.59
C GLU A 382 16.58 19.49 -0.53
N ILE A 383 16.45 18.16 -0.46
CA ILE A 383 15.76 17.47 0.65
C ILE A 383 16.47 17.78 1.97
N ALA A 384 17.79 17.62 2.04
CA ALA A 384 18.56 17.90 3.25
C ALA A 384 18.40 19.37 3.70
N ARG A 385 18.41 20.32 2.76
CA ARG A 385 18.17 21.75 3.04
C ARG A 385 16.75 21.99 3.57
N LEU A 386 15.73 21.43 2.93
CA LEU A 386 14.33 21.58 3.37
C LEU A 386 14.14 21.07 4.80
N LEU A 387 14.76 19.94 5.12
CA LEU A 387 14.64 19.24 6.40
C LEU A 387 15.67 19.69 7.44
N GLN A 388 16.56 20.63 7.10
CA GLN A 388 17.64 21.13 7.96
C GLN A 388 18.54 20.00 8.50
N LEU A 389 18.83 19.01 7.66
CA LEU A 389 19.77 17.94 7.99
C LEU A 389 21.22 18.47 8.03
N PRO A 390 22.07 17.92 8.91
CA PRO A 390 23.44 18.41 9.12
C PRO A 390 24.42 18.11 7.99
#